data_AF-A0A1B1RX79-F1
#
_entry.id   AF-A0A1B1RX79-F1
#
_cell.length_a   1.000
_cell.length_b   1.000
_cell.length_c   1.000
_cell.angle_alpha   90.00
_cell.angle_beta   90.00
_cell.angle_gamma   90.00
#
_symmetry.space_group_name_H-M   'P 1'
#
loop_
_entity.id
_entity.type
_entity.pdbx_description
1 polymer ?
#
loop_
_entity_poly.entity_id
_entity_poly.type
_entity_poly.pdbx_seq_one_letter_code
_entity_poly.pdbx_strand_id
1 'polypeptide(L)'
;MSLFKSKKQSFDTQYVEIPDTAFDENLKREIQKLESYAEELARSLQKKYSKEFEKKNRKNLKVYLERNIDGDEIEGISSDNAFEKEYRSVLAMEYDGFEDDEQYEDIDISLWYYFGGYRHGTGGLYKLAQDNLEIEMEEALKELLERFQK
;
A
#
# COMPACT_ATOMS: atom_id res chain seq x y z
N MET A 1 2.61 -12.34 26.86
CA MET A 1 2.85 -12.39 25.40
C MET A 1 1.49 -12.29 24.72
N SER A 2 1.10 -11.09 24.33
CA SER A 2 -0.17 -10.86 23.63
C SER A 2 0.06 -11.12 22.15
N LEU A 3 -0.59 -12.16 21.60
CA LEU A 3 -0.66 -12.41 20.18
C LEU A 3 -1.59 -11.38 19.55
N PHE A 4 -1.03 -10.45 18.78
CA PHE A 4 -1.79 -9.52 17.97
C PHE A 4 -2.71 -10.30 17.01
N LYS A 5 -4.02 -10.18 17.24
CA LYS A 5 -5.03 -10.52 16.24
C LYS A 5 -5.19 -9.30 15.34
N SER A 6 -4.40 -9.21 14.28
CA SER A 6 -4.83 -8.44 13.11
C SER A 6 -6.10 -9.10 12.58
N LYS A 7 -7.16 -8.31 12.39
CA LYS A 7 -8.39 -8.77 11.75
C LYS A 7 -8.02 -9.29 10.36
N LYS A 8 -8.23 -10.57 10.10
CA LYS A 8 -8.31 -11.10 8.73
C LYS A 8 -9.53 -10.47 8.06
N GLN A 9 -9.33 -9.38 7.33
CA GLN A 9 -10.28 -8.89 6.34
C GLN A 9 -10.44 -10.00 5.28
N SER A 10 -11.65 -10.24 4.76
CA SER A 10 -11.88 -11.36 3.84
C SER A 10 -11.28 -11.05 2.46
N PHE A 11 -10.13 -11.64 2.16
CA PHE A 11 -9.23 -11.31 1.04
C PHE A 11 -9.62 -11.83 -0.36
N ASP A 12 -10.70 -12.62 -0.52
CA ASP A 12 -10.80 -13.53 -1.68
C ASP A 12 -11.23 -12.91 -3.04
N THR A 13 -11.49 -11.60 -3.12
CA THR A 13 -11.95 -10.97 -4.39
C THR A 13 -11.18 -9.72 -4.83
N GLN A 14 -10.32 -9.15 -3.98
CA GLN A 14 -9.64 -7.88 -4.26
C GLN A 14 -8.39 -8.05 -5.12
N TYR A 15 -7.82 -9.26 -5.17
CA TYR A 15 -6.55 -9.53 -5.83
C TYR A 15 -6.71 -10.58 -6.92
N VAL A 16 -5.95 -10.41 -8.01
CA VAL A 16 -5.73 -11.47 -9.00
C VAL A 16 -4.40 -12.13 -8.69
N GLU A 17 -4.46 -13.43 -8.47
CA GLU A 17 -3.28 -14.26 -8.44
C GLU A 17 -2.81 -14.58 -9.87
N ILE A 18 -1.53 -14.32 -10.17
CA ILE A 18 -0.93 -14.46 -11.49
C ILE A 18 0.34 -15.32 -11.36
N PRO A 19 0.44 -16.48 -12.03
CA PRO A 19 1.66 -17.28 -11.98
C PRO A 19 2.81 -16.56 -12.68
N ASP A 20 4.05 -16.71 -12.20
CA ASP A 20 5.25 -16.11 -12.80
C ASP A 20 5.44 -16.44 -14.29
N THR A 21 5.00 -17.63 -14.72
CA THR A 21 4.96 -18.04 -16.13
C THR A 21 4.09 -17.17 -17.04
N ALA A 22 3.19 -16.36 -16.47
CA ALA A 22 2.34 -15.42 -17.19
C ALA A 22 2.85 -13.98 -17.12
N PHE A 23 4.02 -13.74 -16.53
CA PHE A 23 4.60 -12.40 -16.44
C PHE A 23 5.06 -11.93 -17.82
N ASP A 24 4.44 -10.87 -18.31
CA ASP A 24 4.72 -10.27 -19.60
C ASP A 24 4.73 -8.74 -19.53
N GLU A 25 5.06 -8.10 -20.65
CA GLU A 25 5.08 -6.64 -20.75
C GLU A 25 3.71 -5.99 -20.55
N ASN A 26 2.61 -6.73 -20.78
CA ASN A 26 1.27 -6.20 -20.54
C ASN A 26 1.01 -6.09 -19.04
N LEU A 27 1.31 -7.15 -18.28
CA LEU A 27 1.23 -7.14 -16.83
C LEU A 27 2.11 -6.05 -16.23
N LYS A 28 3.35 -5.89 -16.71
CA LYS A 28 4.24 -4.82 -16.24
C LYS A 28 3.62 -3.44 -16.44
N ARG A 29 2.98 -3.20 -17.59
CA ARG A 29 2.25 -1.95 -17.87
C ARG A 29 1.02 -1.76 -16.99
N GLU A 30 0.33 -2.84 -16.62
CA GLU A 30 -0.80 -2.78 -15.69
C GLU A 30 -0.33 -2.37 -14.29
N ILE A 31 0.75 -2.98 -13.79
CA ILE A 31 1.38 -2.61 -12.52
C ILE A 31 1.81 -1.13 -12.55
N GLN A 32 2.48 -0.69 -13.61
CA GLN A 32 2.90 0.71 -13.80
C GLN A 32 1.74 1.69 -13.75
N LYS A 33 0.62 1.37 -14.40
CA LYS A 33 -0.58 2.22 -14.38
C LYS A 33 -1.21 2.28 -13.00
N LEU A 34 -1.26 1.14 -12.30
CA LEU A 34 -1.79 1.08 -10.95
C LEU A 34 -0.94 1.89 -9.98
N GLU A 35 0.39 1.76 -10.04
CA GLU A 35 1.32 2.55 -9.23
C GLU A 35 1.22 4.05 -9.54
N SER A 36 1.15 4.44 -10.82
CA SER A 36 1.00 5.85 -11.22
C SER A 36 -0.30 6.44 -10.68
N TYR A 37 -1.40 5.69 -10.77
CA TYR A 37 -2.68 6.09 -10.20
C TYR A 37 -2.61 6.23 -8.67
N ALA A 38 -1.96 5.28 -7.98
CA ALA A 38 -1.77 5.33 -6.54
C ALA A 38 -0.92 6.56 -6.12
N GLU A 39 0.11 6.92 -6.88
CA GLU A 39 0.91 8.14 -6.62
C GLU A 39 0.06 9.43 -6.76
N GLU A 40 -0.80 9.52 -7.76
CA GLU A 40 -1.71 10.66 -7.94
C GLU A 40 -2.75 10.73 -6.81
N LEU A 41 -3.35 9.59 -6.49
CA LEU A 41 -4.32 9.44 -5.42
C LEU A 41 -3.71 9.81 -4.06
N ALA A 42 -2.52 9.33 -3.77
CA ALA A 42 -1.78 9.63 -2.55
C ALA A 42 -1.62 11.14 -2.33
N ARG A 43 -1.19 11.88 -3.37
CA ARG A 43 -1.06 13.34 -3.32
C ARG A 43 -2.41 14.03 -3.08
N SER A 44 -3.47 13.53 -3.72
CA SER A 44 -4.83 14.05 -3.56
C SER A 44 -5.33 13.87 -2.12
N LEU A 45 -5.24 12.64 -1.60
CA LEU A 45 -5.70 12.28 -0.27
C LEU A 45 -4.89 12.99 0.83
N GLN A 46 -3.56 13.02 0.73
CA GLN A 46 -2.73 13.76 1.67
C GLN A 46 -3.20 15.22 1.75
N LYS A 47 -3.33 15.90 0.61
CA LYS A 47 -3.81 17.30 0.56
C LYS A 47 -5.22 17.46 1.17
N LYS A 48 -6.12 16.52 0.90
CA LYS A 48 -7.49 16.52 1.41
C LYS A 48 -7.54 16.37 2.94
N TYR A 49 -6.69 15.52 3.51
CA TYR A 49 -6.77 15.10 4.90
C TYR A 49 -5.77 15.75 5.86
N SER A 50 -4.68 16.38 5.39
CA SER A 50 -3.66 16.97 6.29
C SER A 50 -4.26 17.92 7.32
N LYS A 51 -5.19 18.80 6.91
CA LYS A 51 -5.86 19.75 7.83
C LYS A 51 -6.75 19.08 8.86
N GLU A 52 -7.31 17.91 8.54
CA GLU A 52 -8.16 17.18 9.48
C GLU A 52 -7.32 16.48 10.54
N PHE A 53 -6.19 15.89 10.14
CA PHE A 53 -5.19 15.34 11.07
C PHE A 53 -4.66 16.44 11.99
N GLU A 54 -4.30 17.62 11.45
CA GLU A 54 -3.81 18.75 12.25
C GLU A 54 -4.83 19.22 13.30
N LYS A 55 -6.13 19.26 12.96
CA LYS A 55 -7.21 19.57 13.92
C LYS A 55 -7.32 18.55 15.06
N LYS A 56 -6.78 17.34 14.86
CA LYS A 56 -6.70 16.27 15.87
C LYS A 56 -5.34 16.22 16.58
N ASN A 57 -4.53 17.28 16.46
CA ASN A 57 -3.15 17.36 16.96
C ASN A 57 -2.21 16.30 16.37
N ARG A 58 -2.59 15.70 15.22
CA ARG A 58 -1.74 14.80 14.44
C ARG A 58 -1.08 15.58 13.32
N LYS A 59 0.24 15.54 13.23
CA LYS A 59 1.03 16.33 12.27
C LYS A 59 1.61 15.42 11.19
N ASN A 60 2.22 16.02 10.18
CA ASN A 60 3.05 15.31 9.21
C ASN A 60 2.35 14.14 8.48
N LEU A 61 1.03 14.21 8.26
CA LEU A 61 0.34 13.22 7.43
C LEU A 61 1.05 13.13 6.07
N LYS A 62 1.49 11.92 5.74
CA LYS A 62 1.97 11.55 4.42
C LYS A 62 1.17 10.36 3.94
N VAL A 63 0.77 10.42 2.69
CA VAL A 63 0.23 9.28 1.95
C VAL A 63 1.13 9.12 0.75
N TYR A 64 1.65 7.92 0.51
CA TYR A 64 2.69 7.71 -0.48
C TYR A 64 2.65 6.32 -1.07
N LEU A 65 3.20 6.19 -2.27
CA LEU A 65 3.52 4.89 -2.84
C LEU A 65 4.88 4.46 -2.30
N GLU A 66 4.91 3.32 -1.64
CA GLU A 66 6.13 2.64 -1.22
C GLU A 66 6.46 1.52 -2.20
N ARG A 67 7.76 1.30 -2.43
CA ARG A 67 8.29 0.17 -3.17
C ARG A 67 9.46 -0.41 -2.37
N ASN A 68 9.46 -1.72 -2.16
CA ASN A 68 10.56 -2.42 -1.50
C ASN A 68 10.77 -3.81 -2.10
N ILE A 69 11.90 -4.43 -1.75
CA ILE A 69 12.20 -5.83 -2.05
C ILE A 69 12.48 -6.53 -0.72
N ASP A 70 11.70 -7.55 -0.39
CA ASP A 70 11.82 -8.27 0.89
C ASP A 70 11.73 -7.34 2.13
N GLY A 71 11.03 -6.21 2.00
CA GLY A 71 10.92 -5.19 3.05
C GLY A 71 12.10 -4.20 3.11
N ASP A 72 13.12 -4.34 2.25
CA ASP A 72 14.23 -3.41 2.18
C ASP A 72 13.92 -2.24 1.22
N GLU A 73 14.06 -1.02 1.71
CA GLU A 73 14.07 0.18 0.87
C GLU A 73 15.38 0.23 0.07
N ILE A 74 15.26 0.14 -1.27
CA ILE A 74 16.41 0.13 -2.18
C ILE A 74 16.44 1.44 -2.97
N GLU A 75 17.59 2.13 -2.97
CA GLU A 75 17.76 3.36 -3.74
C GLU A 75 17.54 3.12 -5.24
N GLY A 76 16.67 3.93 -5.85
CA GLY A 76 16.38 3.86 -7.29
C GLY A 76 15.39 2.76 -7.69
N ILE A 77 14.76 2.08 -6.73
CA ILE A 77 13.69 1.12 -7.02
C ILE A 77 12.52 1.81 -7.75
N SER A 78 11.98 1.12 -8.75
CA SER A 78 10.88 1.62 -9.54
C SER A 78 9.99 0.48 -10.04
N SER A 79 8.88 0.83 -10.68
CA SER A 79 8.02 -0.11 -11.40
C SER A 79 8.77 -1.00 -12.42
N ASP A 80 9.98 -0.62 -12.86
CA ASP A 80 10.77 -1.46 -13.75
C ASP A 80 11.29 -2.73 -13.07
N ASN A 81 11.38 -2.72 -11.74
CA ASN A 81 11.77 -3.84 -10.89
C ASN A 81 10.57 -4.74 -10.50
N ALA A 82 9.37 -4.51 -11.06
CA ALA A 82 8.16 -5.22 -10.63
C ALA A 82 8.22 -6.76 -10.72
N PHE A 83 9.13 -7.32 -11.52
CA PHE A 83 9.35 -8.78 -11.64
C PHE A 83 10.60 -9.27 -10.91
N GLU A 84 11.23 -8.42 -10.10
CA GLU A 84 12.26 -8.86 -9.16
C GLU A 84 11.60 -9.58 -7.98
N LYS A 85 12.18 -10.72 -7.59
CA LYS A 85 11.61 -11.55 -6.52
C LYS A 85 11.47 -10.75 -5.25
N GLU A 86 10.32 -10.91 -4.59
CA GLU A 86 9.95 -10.18 -3.37
C GLU A 86 9.74 -8.68 -3.56
N TYR A 87 9.71 -8.19 -4.82
CA TYR A 87 9.24 -6.83 -5.09
C TYR A 87 7.80 -6.67 -4.61
N ARG A 88 7.57 -5.61 -3.85
CA ARG A 88 6.25 -5.18 -3.36
C ARG A 88 6.08 -3.69 -3.63
N SER A 89 4.88 -3.31 -4.05
CA SER A 89 4.45 -1.92 -4.11
C SER A 89 3.17 -1.73 -3.29
N VAL A 90 3.11 -0.68 -2.48
CA VAL A 90 2.07 -0.45 -1.48
C VAL A 90 1.63 1.00 -1.49
N LEU A 91 0.33 1.26 -1.45
CA LEU A 91 -0.17 2.58 -1.05
C LEU A 91 -0.19 2.63 0.48
N ALA A 92 0.71 3.42 1.04
CA ALA A 92 0.97 3.52 2.47
C ALA A 92 0.62 4.91 3.01
N MET A 93 0.52 5.02 4.33
CA MET A 93 0.41 6.31 5.01
C MET A 93 1.09 6.33 6.36
N GLU A 94 1.58 7.51 6.75
CA GLU A 94 2.18 7.77 8.05
C GLU A 94 1.75 9.14 8.59
N TYR A 95 1.86 9.35 9.91
CA TYR A 95 1.64 10.63 10.57
C TYR A 95 2.50 10.72 11.84
N ASP A 96 2.62 11.93 12.40
CA ASP A 96 3.41 12.31 13.60
C ASP A 96 4.94 12.17 13.50
N GLY A 97 5.47 11.38 12.55
CA GLY A 97 6.91 11.25 12.29
C GLY A 97 7.59 10.16 13.13
N PHE A 98 8.79 9.78 12.69
CA PHE A 98 9.46 8.51 13.01
C PHE A 98 10.11 8.42 14.42
N GLU A 99 10.05 9.47 15.23
CA GLU A 99 10.93 9.63 16.41
C GLU A 99 10.42 9.01 17.72
N ASP A 100 9.14 8.63 17.82
CA ASP A 100 8.61 7.98 19.02
C ASP A 100 8.21 6.53 18.70
N ASP A 101 8.73 5.58 19.49
CA ASP A 101 8.53 4.11 19.44
C ASP A 101 7.05 3.65 19.60
N GLU A 102 6.08 4.51 19.30
CA GLU A 102 4.66 4.26 19.42
C GLU A 102 4.07 3.77 18.09
N GLN A 103 3.90 2.44 18.00
CA GLN A 103 3.02 1.70 17.08
C GLN A 103 2.46 2.52 15.91
N TYR A 104 3.15 2.42 14.78
CA TYR A 104 2.60 2.71 13.46
C TYR A 104 1.28 1.94 13.28
N GLU A 105 0.17 2.65 13.09
CA GLU A 105 -0.99 2.07 12.41
C GLU A 105 -0.77 2.29 10.91
N ASP A 106 0.12 1.47 10.34
CA ASP A 106 0.34 1.43 8.89
C ASP A 106 -0.93 0.90 8.22
N ILE A 107 -1.55 1.75 7.41
CA ILE A 107 -2.55 1.31 6.45
C ILE A 107 -1.80 1.07 5.15
N ASP A 108 -1.56 -0.22 4.91
CA ASP A 108 -0.89 -0.72 3.73
C ASP A 108 -1.89 -1.38 2.79
N ILE A 109 -2.26 -0.71 1.71
CA ILE A 109 -2.98 -1.36 0.62
C ILE A 109 -1.96 -1.88 -0.38
N SER A 110 -1.76 -3.19 -0.40
CA SER A 110 -0.84 -3.81 -1.35
C SER A 110 -1.38 -3.66 -2.78
N LEU A 111 -0.54 -3.17 -3.70
CA LEU A 111 -0.90 -2.97 -5.10
C LEU A 111 -0.40 -4.12 -5.97
N TRP A 112 0.84 -4.52 -5.74
CA TRP A 112 1.51 -5.63 -6.39
C TRP A 112 2.49 -6.27 -5.41
N TYR A 113 2.54 -7.59 -5.42
CA TYR A 113 3.55 -8.37 -4.69
C TYR A 113 3.95 -9.58 -5.51
N TYR A 114 5.25 -9.73 -5.80
CA TYR A 114 5.79 -10.92 -6.42
C TYR A 114 6.45 -11.83 -5.38
N PHE A 115 5.72 -12.87 -4.97
CA PHE A 115 6.28 -13.95 -4.15
C PHE A 115 7.11 -14.89 -5.02
N GLY A 116 8.43 -14.92 -4.83
CA GLY A 116 9.36 -15.61 -5.71
C GLY A 116 9.36 -17.13 -5.57
N GLY A 117 8.93 -17.65 -4.41
CA GLY A 117 8.86 -19.08 -4.09
C GLY A 117 10.18 -19.86 -4.29
N TYR A 118 10.15 -21.17 -4.01
CA TYR A 118 11.35 -22.04 -4.17
C TYR A 118 11.60 -22.46 -5.62
N ARG A 119 10.55 -22.67 -6.42
CA ARG A 119 10.64 -23.15 -7.82
C ARG A 119 9.83 -22.33 -8.81
N HIS A 120 8.61 -22.00 -8.42
CA HIS A 120 7.71 -21.10 -9.13
C HIS A 120 7.26 -20.05 -8.15
N GLY A 121 7.13 -18.83 -8.65
CA GLY A 121 6.58 -17.72 -7.93
C GLY A 121 5.20 -17.32 -8.46
N THR A 122 4.58 -16.41 -7.71
CA THR A 122 3.23 -15.95 -7.95
C THR A 122 3.16 -14.46 -7.63
N GLY A 123 2.52 -13.71 -8.51
CA GLY A 123 2.19 -12.31 -8.32
C GLY A 123 0.76 -12.13 -7.81
N GLY A 124 0.55 -11.22 -6.87
CA GLY A 124 -0.77 -10.74 -6.47
C GLY A 124 -0.96 -9.30 -6.96
N LEU A 125 -1.88 -9.08 -7.91
CA LEU A 125 -2.21 -7.75 -8.44
C LEU A 125 -3.55 -7.27 -7.86
N TYR A 126 -3.61 -6.04 -7.37
CA TYR A 126 -4.86 -5.41 -6.93
C TYR A 126 -5.81 -5.21 -8.12
N LYS A 127 -7.01 -5.79 -8.03
CA LYS A 127 -7.96 -5.97 -9.13
C LYS A 127 -9.06 -4.91 -9.20
N LEU A 128 -9.37 -4.25 -8.09
CA LEU A 128 -10.58 -3.43 -8.05
C LEU A 128 -10.46 -2.26 -9.04
N ALA A 129 -11.59 -1.91 -9.64
CA ALA A 129 -11.72 -0.68 -10.41
C ALA A 129 -11.10 0.48 -9.61
N GLN A 130 -10.34 1.35 -10.29
CA GLN A 130 -9.56 2.43 -9.67
C GLN A 130 -10.32 3.19 -8.58
N ASP A 131 -11.62 3.41 -8.77
CA ASP A 131 -12.54 4.05 -7.82
C ASP A 131 -12.54 3.40 -6.42
N ASN A 132 -12.28 2.10 -6.29
CA ASN A 132 -12.31 1.45 -4.99
C ASN A 132 -11.01 1.56 -4.20
N LEU A 133 -9.86 1.77 -4.86
CA LEU A 133 -8.61 2.04 -4.14
C LEU A 133 -8.71 3.39 -3.41
N GLU A 134 -9.33 4.39 -4.05
CA GLU A 134 -9.65 5.66 -3.41
C GLU A 134 -10.62 5.46 -2.25
N ILE A 135 -11.72 4.72 -2.45
CA ILE A 135 -12.69 4.45 -1.38
C ILE A 135 -12.03 3.75 -0.20
N GLU A 136 -11.27 2.68 -0.42
CA GLU A 136 -10.62 1.89 0.63
C GLU A 136 -9.64 2.76 1.43
N MET A 137 -8.80 3.54 0.75
CA MET A 137 -7.85 4.43 1.42
C MET A 137 -8.55 5.59 2.15
N GLU A 138 -9.62 6.13 1.57
CA GLU A 138 -10.40 7.21 2.18
C GLU A 138 -11.16 6.74 3.41
N GLU A 139 -11.75 5.54 3.38
CA GLU A 139 -12.36 4.90 4.54
C GLU A 139 -11.33 4.69 5.65
N ALA A 140 -10.15 4.18 5.30
CA ALA A 140 -9.08 3.96 6.25
C ALA A 140 -8.60 5.26 6.93
N LEU A 141 -8.44 6.35 6.16
CA LEU A 141 -8.14 7.69 6.68
C LEU A 141 -9.23 8.24 7.61
N LYS A 142 -10.51 8.02 7.27
CA LYS A 142 -11.65 8.43 8.10
C LYS A 142 -11.70 7.64 9.40
N GLU A 143 -11.51 6.32 9.34
CA GLU A 143 -11.47 5.47 10.53
C GLU A 143 -10.38 5.91 11.51
N LEU A 144 -9.18 6.26 11.02
CA LEU A 144 -8.11 6.81 11.86
C LEU A 144 -8.53 8.13 12.53
N LEU A 145 -9.11 9.06 11.75
CA LEU A 145 -9.58 10.34 12.29
C LEU A 145 -10.65 10.20 13.36
N GLU A 146 -11.51 9.18 13.26
CA GLU A 146 -12.49 8.83 14.28
C GLU A 146 -11.84 8.27 15.55
N ARG A 147 -10.75 7.51 15.43
CA ARG A 147 -10.00 6.98 16.60
C ARG A 147 -9.40 8.10 17.45
N PHE A 148 -8.93 9.19 16.83
CA PHE A 148 -8.40 10.35 17.56
C PHE A 148 -9.46 11.18 18.32
N GLN A 149 -10.74 10.77 18.30
CA GLN A 149 -11.82 11.43 19.05
C GLN A 149 -11.99 10.88 20.48
N LYS A 150 -11.26 9.83 20.85
CA LYS A 150 -11.26 9.24 22.20
C LYS A 150 -10.07 9.73 23.00
#